data_AF-A0A3M1Y2Q3-F1
#
_entry.id   AF-A0A3M1Y2Q3-F1
#
_cell.length_a   1.000
_cell.length_b   1.000
_cell.length_c   1.000
_cell.angle_alpha   90.00
_cell.angle_beta   90.00
_cell.angle_gamma   90.00
#
_symmetry.space_group_name_H-M   'P 1'
#
loop_
_entity.id
_entity.type
_entity.pdbx_description
1 polymer ?
#
loop_
_entity_poly.entity_id
_entity_poly.type
_entity_poly.pdbx_seq_one_letter_code
_entity_poly.pdbx_strand_id
1 'polypeptide(L)'
;MNNINDYKGWFQRIKREESEHLEELDVLLRALDRTFNPENLPIPTRDYTTRDFYREMTIIRDGILRVLNILEHIIPESQKNMYWFQKYAEQTYFSDKRRDYLRRQLYNQDTEEKALLLLYDSFINLKGIIGDLLKSEKISFSGYKNFGDILSKSINENRYFNPFAHEIHPEFDRITIPEIVSIVKGIKDSEIKRVISGILLSLFRILRFIKHIEPSSHTLNSLNCDLLILFLINSEIRAFIEALKGFRGIKDRGIRDFKEMLAFQFSVESKRAFEQELRDVTSLGSLNKLRGKVENSFGIIQHLVEESIVQTARLFSPEIKGEDIFPSYITRLEQSLKLREDVYTLYKFFEIFELVAGEKKEILLPVIHSIKAFMQYFESFTFRLLRHDDYEEFYKFFNEFLATKDDILTDGSFKRVQAAVHSFKIFLETTVRLISQRAELHGKEIDMEKVNSVLHQFLSEHSEVQEYLSKKGILE
;
A
#
# COMPACT_ATOMS: atom_id res chain seq x y z
N MET A 1 -35.65 -0.83 37.93
CA MET A 1 -34.79 -1.99 38.20
C MET A 1 -35.16 -3.09 37.22
N ASN A 2 -34.60 -3.05 36.01
CA ASN A 2 -34.62 -4.14 35.02
C ASN A 2 -33.37 -3.94 34.15
N ASN A 3 -32.70 -5.05 33.81
CA ASN A 3 -31.44 -5.18 33.07
C ASN A 3 -30.12 -4.84 33.80
N ILE A 4 -29.76 -5.66 34.79
CA ILE A 4 -28.36 -5.87 35.21
C ILE A 4 -27.70 -7.04 34.44
N ASN A 5 -28.47 -7.80 33.65
CA ASN A 5 -27.97 -8.96 32.91
C ASN A 5 -27.40 -8.64 31.51
N ASP A 6 -27.43 -7.39 31.05
CA ASP A 6 -26.91 -6.98 29.72
C ASP A 6 -25.40 -6.63 29.74
N TYR A 7 -24.73 -6.78 30.90
CA TYR A 7 -23.34 -6.36 31.09
C TYR A 7 -22.29 -7.42 30.75
N LYS A 8 -22.69 -8.69 30.53
CA LYS A 8 -21.77 -9.79 30.22
C LYS A 8 -22.08 -10.36 28.84
N GLY A 9 -21.05 -10.49 28.00
CA GLY A 9 -21.16 -11.14 26.69
C GLY A 9 -21.55 -10.21 25.54
N TRP A 10 -21.59 -8.88 25.76
CA TRP A 10 -21.76 -7.93 24.65
C TRP A 10 -20.62 -8.04 23.63
N PHE A 11 -19.42 -8.41 24.08
CA PHE A 11 -18.29 -8.64 23.20
C PHE A 11 -18.52 -9.83 22.25
N GLN A 12 -19.21 -10.89 22.68
CA GLN A 12 -19.52 -12.02 21.80
C GLN A 12 -20.48 -11.64 20.68
N ARG A 13 -21.33 -10.62 20.90
CA ARG A 13 -22.18 -10.04 19.87
C ARG A 13 -21.35 -9.27 18.84
N ILE A 14 -20.50 -8.36 19.31
CA ILE A 14 -19.57 -7.59 18.47
C ILE A 14 -18.64 -8.49 17.67
N LYS A 15 -18.14 -9.57 18.28
CA LYS A 15 -17.27 -10.52 17.60
C LYS A 15 -17.91 -11.08 16.32
N ARG A 16 -19.25 -11.16 16.26
CA ARG A 16 -20.01 -11.58 15.08
C ARG A 16 -20.41 -10.42 14.18
N GLU A 17 -20.85 -9.32 14.77
CA GLU A 17 -21.39 -8.15 14.04
C GLU A 17 -20.29 -7.27 13.42
N GLU A 18 -19.15 -7.15 14.10
CA GLU A 18 -18.07 -6.21 13.81
C GLU A 18 -16.73 -6.93 13.57
N SER A 19 -16.79 -8.13 12.98
CA SER A 19 -15.59 -8.94 12.74
C SER A 19 -14.57 -8.22 11.84
N GLU A 20 -15.02 -7.44 10.87
CA GLU A 20 -14.15 -6.66 9.99
C GLU A 20 -13.41 -5.54 10.73
N HIS A 21 -14.07 -4.86 11.67
CA HIS A 21 -13.45 -3.84 12.51
C HIS A 21 -12.43 -4.45 13.48
N LEU A 22 -12.70 -5.65 14.00
CA LEU A 22 -11.74 -6.38 14.84
C LEU A 22 -10.54 -6.89 14.05
N GLU A 23 -10.75 -7.29 12.80
CA GLU A 23 -9.68 -7.64 11.87
C GLU A 23 -8.81 -6.42 11.56
N GLU A 24 -9.42 -5.28 11.20
CA GLU A 24 -8.71 -4.02 10.97
C GLU A 24 -7.93 -3.58 12.22
N LEU A 25 -8.52 -3.72 13.41
CA LEU A 25 -7.86 -3.44 14.67
C LEU A 25 -6.58 -4.29 14.84
N ASP A 26 -6.63 -5.60 14.59
CA ASP A 26 -5.42 -6.45 14.62
C ASP A 26 -4.34 -5.94 13.66
N VAL A 27 -4.73 -5.59 12.42
CA VAL A 27 -3.79 -5.07 11.41
C VAL A 27 -3.16 -3.76 11.86
N LEU A 28 -3.95 -2.80 12.35
CA LEU A 28 -3.47 -1.50 12.80
C LEU A 28 -2.56 -1.59 14.03
N LEU A 29 -2.88 -2.46 14.98
CA LEU A 29 -2.02 -2.70 16.15
C LEU A 29 -0.65 -3.25 15.72
N ARG A 30 -0.61 -4.18 14.76
CA ARG A 30 0.65 -4.65 14.16
C ARG A 30 1.39 -3.53 13.45
N ALA A 31 0.68 -2.75 12.64
CA ALA A 31 1.28 -1.69 11.83
C ALA A 31 1.92 -0.60 12.69
N LEU A 32 1.24 -0.19 13.77
CA LEU A 32 1.78 0.80 14.71
C LEU A 32 3.07 0.31 15.37
N ASP A 33 3.11 -0.93 15.86
CA ASP A 33 4.32 -1.52 16.43
C ASP A 33 5.47 -1.60 15.40
N ARG A 34 5.18 -2.13 14.21
CA ARG A 34 6.19 -2.37 13.18
C ARG A 34 6.76 -1.09 12.58
N THR A 35 6.01 0.00 12.59
CA THR A 35 6.48 1.29 12.07
C THR A 35 7.74 1.76 12.81
N PHE A 36 7.87 1.48 14.11
CA PHE A 36 9.05 1.87 14.90
C PHE A 36 10.33 1.10 14.58
N ASN A 37 10.30 0.11 13.70
CA ASN A 37 11.51 -0.44 13.09
C ASN A 37 11.88 0.40 11.86
N PRO A 38 12.97 1.18 11.88
CA PRO A 38 13.34 2.06 10.78
C PRO A 38 13.60 1.32 9.46
N GLU A 39 13.89 0.02 9.51
CA GLU A 39 14.03 -0.78 8.29
C GLU A 39 12.72 -0.92 7.51
N ASN A 40 11.56 -0.78 8.17
CA ASN A 40 10.24 -0.82 7.52
C ASN A 40 9.89 0.48 6.80
N LEU A 41 10.57 1.58 7.14
CA LEU A 41 10.29 2.89 6.60
C LEU A 41 10.98 3.10 5.24
N PRO A 42 10.36 3.78 4.28
CA PRO A 42 10.92 4.04 2.96
C PRO A 42 11.90 5.23 2.98
N ILE A 43 12.96 5.11 3.78
CA ILE A 43 13.96 6.16 3.98
C ILE A 43 15.21 5.84 3.15
N PRO A 44 15.66 6.75 2.26
CA PRO A 44 16.81 6.51 1.39
C PRO A 44 18.15 6.47 2.12
N THR A 45 18.29 7.23 3.22
CA THR A 45 19.53 7.33 4.01
C THR A 45 19.33 6.79 5.42
N ARG A 46 20.27 5.95 5.88
CA ARG A 46 20.24 5.32 7.21
C ARG A 46 20.91 6.15 8.32
N ASP A 47 21.06 7.46 8.12
CA ASP A 47 21.48 8.36 9.20
C ASP A 47 20.26 8.77 10.03
N TYR A 48 19.93 7.95 11.02
CA TYR A 48 18.81 8.21 11.92
C TYR A 48 19.12 9.28 12.96
N THR A 49 20.39 9.56 13.25
CA THR A 49 20.78 10.40 14.40
C THR A 49 20.45 11.87 14.20
N THR A 50 20.56 12.36 12.97
CA THR A 50 20.34 13.76 12.59
C THR A 50 18.95 13.99 11.98
N ARG A 51 18.21 12.91 11.69
CA ARG A 51 16.91 12.96 11.02
C ARG A 51 15.79 13.37 11.98
N ASP A 52 14.88 14.17 11.46
CA ASP A 52 13.63 14.54 12.12
C ASP A 52 12.53 13.51 11.80
N PHE A 53 11.93 12.92 12.83
CA PHE A 53 10.87 11.91 12.75
C PHE A 53 9.46 12.51 12.93
N TYR A 54 9.31 13.83 12.89
CA TYR A 54 8.03 14.52 13.07
C TYR A 54 6.92 13.98 12.14
N ARG A 55 7.26 13.68 10.89
CA ARG A 55 6.28 13.24 9.88
C ARG A 55 5.83 11.81 10.13
N GLU A 56 6.75 10.93 10.48
CA GLU A 56 6.45 9.56 10.90
C GLU A 56 5.58 9.55 12.17
N MET A 57 5.86 10.44 13.12
CA MET A 57 5.01 10.61 14.31
C MET A 57 3.61 11.14 13.98
N THR A 58 3.47 11.98 12.95
CA THR A 58 2.16 12.43 12.47
C THR A 58 1.36 11.25 11.89
N ILE A 59 2.01 10.39 11.11
CA ILE A 59 1.41 9.15 10.57
C ILE A 59 0.96 8.23 11.71
N ILE A 60 1.82 8.01 12.72
CA ILE A 60 1.50 7.21 13.91
C ILE A 60 0.31 7.79 14.68
N ARG A 61 0.24 9.12 14.84
CA ARG A 61 -0.91 9.79 15.49
C ARG A 61 -2.20 9.45 14.76
N ASP A 62 -2.22 9.52 13.44
CA ASP A 62 -3.43 9.25 12.66
C ASP A 62 -3.84 7.78 12.77
N GLY A 63 -2.88 6.85 12.82
CA GLY A 63 -3.15 5.44 13.15
C GLY A 63 -3.72 5.23 14.55
N ILE A 64 -3.19 5.93 15.57
CA ILE A 64 -3.75 5.91 16.94
C ILE A 64 -5.20 6.43 16.94
N LEU A 65 -5.48 7.49 16.19
CA LEU A 65 -6.83 8.03 16.05
C LEU A 65 -7.76 7.05 15.34
N ARG A 66 -7.28 6.33 14.31
CA ARG A 66 -8.07 5.29 13.65
C ARG A 66 -8.39 4.12 14.59
N VAL A 67 -7.41 3.65 15.36
CA VAL A 67 -7.65 2.64 16.41
C VAL A 67 -8.70 3.13 17.40
N LEU A 68 -8.60 4.37 17.89
CA LEU A 68 -9.61 4.94 18.78
C LEU A 68 -11.00 5.00 18.13
N ASN A 69 -11.09 5.39 16.85
CA ASN A 69 -12.37 5.43 16.14
C ASN A 69 -13.01 4.03 16.06
N ILE A 70 -12.21 2.98 15.80
CA ILE A 70 -12.68 1.60 15.80
C ILE A 70 -13.15 1.20 17.20
N LEU A 71 -12.33 1.46 18.23
CA LEU A 71 -12.68 1.16 19.62
C LEU A 71 -13.96 1.90 20.07
N GLU A 72 -14.12 3.16 19.68
CA GLU A 72 -15.31 3.94 19.99
C GLU A 72 -16.55 3.46 19.24
N HIS A 73 -16.38 2.89 18.05
CA HIS A 73 -17.45 2.28 17.28
C HIS A 73 -17.91 0.97 17.92
N ILE A 74 -16.97 0.07 18.24
CA ILE A 74 -17.31 -1.26 18.76
C ILE A 74 -17.76 -1.20 20.23
N ILE A 75 -17.15 -0.36 21.09
CA ILE A 75 -17.53 -0.31 22.51
C ILE A 75 -18.90 0.38 22.65
N PRO A 76 -19.92 -0.30 23.24
CA PRO A 76 -21.24 0.28 23.41
C PRO A 76 -21.19 1.60 24.20
N GLU A 77 -22.04 2.55 23.83
CA GLU A 77 -22.07 3.87 24.46
C GLU A 77 -22.29 3.81 25.97
N SER A 78 -23.13 2.89 26.45
CA SER A 78 -23.35 2.64 27.89
C SER A 78 -22.07 2.23 28.62
N GLN A 79 -21.21 1.42 27.99
CA GLN A 79 -19.93 0.98 28.56
C GLN A 79 -18.92 2.12 28.54
N LYS A 80 -18.87 2.92 27.48
CA LYS A 80 -18.02 4.13 27.41
C LYS A 80 -18.40 5.14 28.49
N ASN A 81 -19.69 5.42 28.65
CA ASN A 81 -20.18 6.37 29.66
C ASN A 81 -19.87 5.88 31.08
N MET A 82 -20.06 4.59 31.36
CA MET A 82 -19.70 3.98 32.63
C MET A 82 -18.19 4.11 32.91
N TYR A 83 -17.37 3.81 31.90
CA TYR A 83 -15.92 3.92 31.97
C TYR A 83 -15.46 5.35 32.29
N TRP A 84 -15.98 6.35 31.57
CA TRP A 84 -15.64 7.76 31.80
C TRP A 84 -16.12 8.27 33.16
N PHE A 85 -17.32 7.86 33.59
CA PHE A 85 -17.81 8.17 34.94
C PHE A 85 -16.88 7.58 36.01
N GLN A 86 -16.44 6.34 35.84
CA GLN A 86 -15.49 5.71 36.76
C GLN A 86 -14.14 6.44 36.78
N LYS A 87 -13.59 6.81 35.63
CA LYS A 87 -12.32 7.58 35.54
C LYS A 87 -12.42 8.94 36.22
N TYR A 88 -13.52 9.66 35.99
CA TYR A 88 -13.79 10.92 36.68
C TYR A 88 -13.86 10.71 38.20
N ALA A 89 -14.60 9.70 38.65
CA ALA A 89 -14.70 9.40 40.07
C ALA A 89 -13.37 8.98 40.71
N GLU A 90 -12.55 8.22 39.98
CA GLU A 90 -11.19 7.84 40.37
C GLU A 90 -10.29 9.06 40.60
N GLN A 91 -10.35 10.04 39.71
CA GLN A 91 -9.53 11.25 39.80
C GLN A 91 -10.02 12.23 40.88
N THR A 92 -11.32 12.41 41.02
CA THR A 92 -11.89 13.45 41.87
C THR A 92 -12.16 12.98 43.31
N TYR A 93 -12.57 11.72 43.50
CA TYR A 93 -13.12 11.28 44.80
C TYR A 93 -12.37 10.13 45.47
N PHE A 94 -11.54 9.37 44.73
CA PHE A 94 -10.92 8.16 45.29
C PHE A 94 -9.52 8.40 45.87
N SER A 95 -9.26 7.76 47.02
CA SER A 95 -7.92 7.68 47.61
C SER A 95 -6.97 6.82 46.77
N ASP A 96 -5.66 7.02 46.94
CA ASP A 96 -4.63 6.28 46.19
C ASP A 96 -4.83 4.75 46.30
N LYS A 97 -5.11 4.24 47.51
CA LYS A 97 -5.37 2.80 47.74
C LYS A 97 -6.55 2.28 46.92
N ARG A 98 -7.63 3.06 46.80
CA ARG A 98 -8.82 2.66 46.03
C ARG A 98 -8.57 2.74 44.54
N ARG A 99 -7.81 3.74 44.08
CA ARG A 99 -7.34 3.84 42.68
C ARG A 99 -6.48 2.64 42.30
N ASP A 100 -5.52 2.27 43.15
CA ASP A 100 -4.66 1.10 42.91
C ASP A 100 -5.46 -0.20 42.81
N TYR A 101 -6.46 -0.38 43.67
CA TYR A 101 -7.35 -1.54 43.61
C TYR A 101 -8.11 -1.61 42.28
N LEU A 102 -8.72 -0.51 41.83
CA LEU A 102 -9.49 -0.47 40.58
C LEU A 102 -8.60 -0.68 39.36
N ARG A 103 -7.41 -0.07 39.35
CA ARG A 103 -6.40 -0.30 38.31
C ARG A 103 -6.02 -1.77 38.23
N ARG A 104 -5.69 -2.41 39.36
CA ARG A 104 -5.38 -3.85 39.40
C ARG A 104 -6.52 -4.71 38.84
N GLN A 105 -7.77 -4.37 39.15
CA GLN A 105 -8.94 -5.08 38.62
C GLN A 105 -9.05 -5.00 37.09
N LEU A 106 -8.71 -3.85 36.49
CA LEU A 106 -8.67 -3.69 35.04
C LEU A 106 -7.45 -4.41 34.41
N TYR A 107 -6.27 -4.27 35.01
CA TYR A 107 -5.03 -4.92 34.54
C TYR A 107 -5.07 -6.44 34.60
N ASN A 108 -5.89 -7.03 35.47
CA ASN A 108 -6.06 -8.49 35.53
C ASN A 108 -6.60 -9.09 34.23
N GLN A 109 -7.35 -8.32 33.43
CA GLN A 109 -7.89 -8.75 32.13
C GLN A 109 -8.53 -10.16 32.21
N ASP A 110 -9.41 -10.35 33.18
CA ASP A 110 -10.14 -11.61 33.39
C ASP A 110 -11.24 -11.82 32.35
N THR A 111 -11.62 -10.79 31.60
CA THR A 111 -12.57 -10.88 30.47
C THR A 111 -12.09 -10.11 29.25
N GLU A 112 -12.62 -10.46 28.08
CA GLU A 112 -12.32 -9.79 26.80
C GLU A 112 -12.77 -8.33 26.84
N GLU A 113 -13.91 -8.04 27.47
CA GLU A 113 -14.43 -6.67 27.65
C GLU A 113 -13.46 -5.79 28.43
N LYS A 114 -12.88 -6.32 29.53
CA LYS A 114 -11.90 -5.59 30.34
C LYS A 114 -10.61 -5.34 29.57
N ALA A 115 -10.16 -6.32 28.79
CA ALA A 115 -9.00 -6.14 27.93
C ALA A 115 -9.24 -5.10 26.82
N LEU A 116 -10.45 -5.03 26.28
CA LEU A 116 -10.82 -4.03 25.28
C LEU A 116 -10.88 -2.62 25.88
N LEU A 117 -11.46 -2.48 27.08
CA LEU A 117 -11.47 -1.21 27.83
C LEU A 117 -10.06 -0.76 28.24
N LEU A 118 -9.19 -1.70 28.61
CA LEU A 118 -7.78 -1.39 28.91
C LEU A 118 -7.02 -0.94 27.66
N LEU A 119 -7.30 -1.53 26.50
CA LEU A 119 -6.75 -1.09 25.22
C LEU A 119 -7.22 0.34 24.90
N TYR A 120 -8.51 0.61 25.07
CA TYR A 120 -9.09 1.94 24.89
C TYR A 120 -8.44 2.99 25.82
N ASP A 121 -8.26 2.68 27.11
CA ASP A 121 -7.55 3.55 28.05
C ASP A 121 -6.12 3.85 27.57
N SER A 122 -5.39 2.80 27.19
CA SER A 122 -4.02 2.91 26.71
C SER A 122 -3.93 3.83 25.50
N PHE A 123 -4.82 3.69 24.51
CA PHE A 123 -4.82 4.49 23.30
C PHE A 123 -5.27 5.95 23.53
N ILE A 124 -6.16 6.21 24.49
CA ILE A 124 -6.48 7.58 24.92
C ILE A 124 -5.22 8.26 25.48
N ASN A 125 -4.48 7.56 26.35
CA ASN A 125 -3.26 8.10 26.94
C ASN A 125 -2.17 8.32 25.88
N LEU A 126 -1.98 7.36 24.96
CA LEU A 126 -1.05 7.48 23.83
C LEU A 126 -1.39 8.67 22.92
N LYS A 127 -2.69 8.89 22.63
CA LYS A 127 -3.17 10.07 21.89
C LYS A 127 -2.77 11.38 22.57
N GLY A 128 -2.88 11.45 23.90
CA GLY A 128 -2.43 12.63 24.66
C GLY A 128 -0.93 12.85 24.54
N ILE A 129 -0.13 11.81 24.80
CA ILE A 129 1.33 11.87 24.76
C ILE A 129 1.84 12.26 23.37
N ILE A 130 1.33 11.63 22.30
CA ILE A 130 1.78 11.95 20.94
C ILE A 130 1.36 13.36 20.52
N GLY A 131 0.18 13.82 20.96
CA GLY A 131 -0.28 15.19 20.73
C GLY A 131 0.64 16.23 21.37
N ASP A 132 1.14 15.97 22.57
CA ASP A 132 2.10 16.84 23.24
C ASP A 132 3.50 16.76 22.62
N LEU A 133 3.97 15.57 22.23
CA LEU A 133 5.24 15.40 21.53
C LEU A 133 5.26 16.18 20.22
N LEU A 134 4.19 16.12 19.41
CA LEU A 134 4.11 16.84 18.14
C LEU A 134 4.11 18.36 18.30
N LYS A 135 3.91 18.92 19.50
CA LYS A 135 4.08 20.37 19.72
C LYS A 135 5.53 20.83 19.65
N SER A 136 6.51 19.93 19.72
CA SER A 136 7.94 20.29 19.62
C SER A 136 8.40 20.62 18.21
N GLU A 137 7.56 20.37 17.18
CA GLU A 137 7.83 20.53 15.73
C GLU A 137 9.00 19.72 15.15
N LYS A 138 9.87 19.19 16.02
CA LYS A 138 10.98 18.29 15.68
C LYS A 138 11.02 17.12 16.64
N ILE A 139 11.18 15.91 16.12
CA ILE A 139 11.27 14.69 16.90
C ILE A 139 12.59 13.99 16.60
N SER A 140 13.40 13.79 17.65
CA SER A 140 14.64 13.02 17.54
C SER A 140 14.35 11.52 17.44
N PHE A 141 15.32 10.76 16.93
CA PHE A 141 15.23 9.29 16.91
C PHE A 141 14.97 8.67 18.30
N SER A 142 15.55 9.24 19.35
CA SER A 142 15.30 8.79 20.73
C SER A 142 13.85 9.02 21.16
N GLY A 143 13.28 10.21 20.88
CA GLY A 143 11.88 10.49 21.16
C GLY A 143 10.94 9.55 20.40
N TYR A 144 11.24 9.32 19.12
CA TYR A 144 10.54 8.36 18.27
C TYR A 144 10.58 6.93 18.85
N LYS A 145 11.77 6.42 19.19
CA LYS A 145 11.95 5.07 19.74
C LYS A 145 11.28 4.89 21.10
N ASN A 146 11.47 5.83 22.02
CA ASN A 146 10.88 5.74 23.37
C ASN A 146 9.34 5.73 23.31
N PHE A 147 8.74 6.54 22.44
CA PHE A 147 7.29 6.49 22.23
C PHE A 147 6.86 5.13 21.66
N GLY A 148 7.62 4.60 20.70
CA GLY A 148 7.44 3.25 20.18
C GLY A 148 7.45 2.18 21.26
N ASP A 149 8.44 2.19 22.15
CA ASP A 149 8.55 1.20 23.23
C ASP A 149 7.35 1.25 24.19
N ILE A 150 6.82 2.45 24.49
CA ILE A 150 5.61 2.63 25.31
C ILE A 150 4.37 2.07 24.59
N LEU A 151 4.23 2.36 23.29
CA LEU A 151 3.14 1.86 22.47
C LEU A 151 3.18 0.33 22.36
N SER A 152 4.34 -0.23 21.97
CA SER A 152 4.57 -1.66 21.85
C SER A 152 4.30 -2.39 23.16
N LYS A 153 4.71 -1.81 24.30
CA LYS A 153 4.40 -2.37 25.62
C LYS A 153 2.88 -2.41 25.87
N SER A 154 2.17 -1.31 25.57
CA SER A 154 0.72 -1.21 25.75
C SER A 154 -0.05 -2.23 24.91
N ILE A 155 0.44 -2.55 23.71
CA ILE A 155 -0.13 -3.59 22.84
C ILE A 155 0.20 -4.99 23.37
N ASN A 156 1.46 -5.25 23.70
CA ASN A 156 1.92 -6.59 24.11
C ASN A 156 1.37 -7.05 25.47
N GLU A 157 1.13 -6.11 26.38
CA GLU A 157 0.53 -6.41 27.70
C GLU A 157 -0.98 -6.67 27.64
N ASN A 158 -1.62 -6.46 26.48
CA ASN A 158 -3.01 -6.81 26.29
C ASN A 158 -3.17 -8.32 26.09
N ARG A 159 -3.95 -8.99 26.94
CA ARG A 159 -4.04 -10.46 26.95
C ARG A 159 -4.83 -11.03 25.76
N TYR A 160 -5.80 -10.28 25.23
CA TYR A 160 -6.72 -10.79 24.21
C TYR A 160 -6.52 -10.15 22.84
N PHE A 161 -6.10 -8.88 22.81
CA PHE A 161 -5.91 -8.10 21.59
C PHE A 161 -4.44 -7.88 21.25
N ASN A 162 -3.52 -8.69 21.81
CA ASN A 162 -2.13 -8.68 21.38
C ASN A 162 -1.99 -9.46 20.06
N PRO A 163 -1.73 -8.77 18.93
CA PRO A 163 -1.58 -9.44 17.65
C PRO A 163 -0.36 -10.38 17.59
N PHE A 164 0.63 -10.19 18.45
CA PHE A 164 1.86 -10.98 18.48
C PHE A 164 1.78 -12.22 19.37
N ALA A 165 0.65 -12.46 20.03
CA ALA A 165 0.45 -13.65 20.87
C ALA A 165 0.56 -14.96 20.07
N HIS A 166 0.20 -14.91 18.78
CA HIS A 166 0.32 -16.03 17.85
C HIS A 166 0.99 -15.56 16.56
N GLU A 167 1.86 -16.39 15.99
CA GLU A 167 2.46 -16.10 14.69
C GLU A 167 1.40 -16.09 13.58
N ILE A 168 0.43 -17.01 13.63
CA ILE A 168 -0.72 -17.09 12.72
C ILE A 168 -1.98 -16.94 13.57
N HIS A 169 -2.80 -15.92 13.29
CA HIS A 169 -4.02 -15.66 14.04
C HIS A 169 -5.12 -16.66 13.65
N PRO A 170 -5.56 -17.56 14.56
CA PRO A 170 -6.46 -18.66 14.18
C PRO A 170 -7.83 -18.21 13.67
N GLU A 171 -8.24 -16.98 13.98
CA GLU A 171 -9.52 -16.41 13.56
C GLU A 171 -9.44 -15.71 12.20
N PHE A 172 -8.33 -15.02 11.93
CA PHE A 172 -8.21 -14.09 10.80
C PHE A 172 -7.32 -14.64 9.68
N ASP A 173 -6.29 -15.43 10.00
CA ASP A 173 -5.39 -16.05 9.01
C ASP A 173 -5.98 -17.37 8.49
N ARG A 174 -7.07 -17.28 7.73
CA ARG A 174 -7.77 -18.43 7.15
C ARG A 174 -7.83 -18.35 5.65
N ILE A 175 -7.60 -19.49 5.00
CA ILE A 175 -7.84 -19.66 3.56
C ILE A 175 -9.30 -20.04 3.38
N THR A 176 -10.09 -19.10 2.85
CA THR A 176 -11.53 -19.28 2.64
C THR A 176 -11.88 -19.74 1.21
N ILE A 177 -10.96 -19.56 0.26
CA ILE A 177 -11.17 -19.88 -1.17
C ILE A 177 -11.25 -21.41 -1.36
N PRO A 178 -12.41 -21.96 -1.79
CA PRO A 178 -12.65 -23.41 -1.88
C PRO A 178 -11.63 -24.14 -2.76
N GLU A 179 -11.27 -23.55 -3.89
CA GLU A 179 -10.35 -24.07 -4.89
C GLU A 179 -8.98 -24.32 -4.27
N ILE A 180 -8.45 -23.34 -3.53
CA ILE A 180 -7.17 -23.43 -2.82
C ILE A 180 -7.24 -24.47 -1.70
N VAL A 181 -8.34 -24.49 -0.93
CA VAL A 181 -8.54 -25.48 0.14
C VAL A 181 -8.55 -26.90 -0.41
N SER A 182 -9.19 -27.10 -1.57
CA SER A 182 -9.22 -28.39 -2.27
C SER A 182 -7.82 -28.82 -2.69
N ILE A 183 -7.03 -27.91 -3.29
CA ILE A 183 -5.65 -28.15 -3.69
C ILE A 183 -4.80 -28.59 -2.49
N VAL A 184 -4.81 -27.83 -1.39
CA VAL A 184 -4.01 -28.14 -0.19
C VAL A 184 -4.41 -29.47 0.44
N LYS A 185 -5.72 -29.81 0.44
CA LYS A 185 -6.20 -31.11 0.91
C LYS A 185 -5.75 -32.26 0.02
N GLY A 186 -5.62 -32.05 -1.29
CA GLY A 186 -5.20 -33.04 -2.28
C GLY A 186 -3.71 -33.41 -2.24
N ILE A 187 -2.85 -32.59 -1.62
CA ILE A 187 -1.41 -32.88 -1.51
C ILE A 187 -1.17 -34.07 -0.56
N LYS A 188 -0.64 -35.18 -1.11
CA LYS A 188 -0.37 -36.42 -0.37
C LYS A 188 0.94 -36.38 0.41
N ASP A 189 1.97 -35.76 -0.15
CA ASP A 189 3.27 -35.64 0.50
C ASP A 189 3.21 -34.62 1.64
N SER A 190 3.51 -35.06 2.87
CA SER A 190 3.43 -34.23 4.07
C SER A 190 4.45 -33.09 4.09
N GLU A 191 5.63 -33.29 3.49
CA GLU A 191 6.68 -32.28 3.44
C GLU A 191 6.28 -31.16 2.48
N ILE A 192 5.86 -31.52 1.26
CA ILE A 192 5.37 -30.57 0.26
C ILE A 192 4.14 -29.85 0.79
N LYS A 193 3.20 -30.57 1.41
CA LYS A 193 1.99 -29.99 1.99
C LYS A 193 2.33 -28.92 3.03
N ARG A 194 3.30 -29.19 3.91
CA ARG A 194 3.73 -28.22 4.93
C ARG A 194 4.30 -26.94 4.31
N VAL A 195 5.18 -27.08 3.32
CA VAL A 195 5.79 -25.93 2.63
C VAL A 195 4.73 -25.10 1.92
N ILE A 196 3.89 -25.74 1.11
CA ILE A 196 2.85 -25.05 0.33
C ILE A 196 1.79 -24.42 1.24
N SER A 197 1.39 -25.09 2.31
CA SER A 197 0.46 -24.50 3.30
C SER A 197 1.08 -23.28 3.97
N GLY A 198 2.36 -23.34 4.34
CA GLY A 198 3.07 -22.19 4.91
C GLY A 198 3.14 -21.01 3.93
N ILE A 199 3.47 -21.27 2.67
CA ILE A 199 3.50 -20.25 1.61
C ILE A 199 2.13 -19.60 1.46
N LEU A 200 1.08 -20.39 1.26
CA LEU A 200 -0.27 -19.87 1.07
C LEU A 200 -0.75 -19.11 2.30
N LEU A 201 -0.55 -19.62 3.53
CA LEU A 201 -0.95 -18.92 4.75
C LEU A 201 -0.27 -17.54 4.87
N SER A 202 1.02 -17.43 4.55
CA SER A 202 1.71 -16.14 4.53
C SER A 202 1.15 -15.20 3.45
N LEU A 203 0.87 -15.70 2.24
CA LEU A 203 0.32 -14.89 1.15
C LEU A 203 -1.10 -14.39 1.47
N PHE A 204 -1.97 -15.27 1.98
CA PHE A 204 -3.33 -14.90 2.39
C PHE A 204 -3.34 -13.92 3.57
N ARG A 205 -2.38 -14.03 4.48
CA ARG A 205 -2.18 -13.03 5.53
C ARG A 205 -1.81 -11.65 4.95
N ILE A 206 -0.93 -11.60 3.95
CA ILE A 206 -0.60 -10.33 3.29
C ILE A 206 -1.84 -9.78 2.55
N LEU A 207 -2.63 -10.62 1.87
CA LEU A 207 -3.91 -10.20 1.28
C LEU A 207 -4.88 -9.61 2.32
N ARG A 208 -4.93 -10.21 3.52
CA ARG A 208 -5.71 -9.67 4.63
C ARG A 208 -5.31 -8.24 4.96
N PHE A 209 -4.00 -7.97 5.04
CA PHE A 209 -3.51 -6.61 5.29
C PHE A 209 -3.86 -5.65 4.15
N ILE A 210 -3.70 -6.10 2.91
CA ILE A 210 -4.04 -5.32 1.70
C ILE A 210 -5.52 -4.93 1.68
N LYS A 211 -6.43 -5.79 2.15
CA LYS A 211 -7.88 -5.51 2.22
C LYS A 211 -8.22 -4.21 2.95
N HIS A 212 -7.39 -3.80 3.92
CA HIS A 212 -7.63 -2.62 4.75
C HIS A 212 -6.96 -1.34 4.22
N ILE A 213 -6.36 -1.38 3.03
CA ILE A 213 -5.85 -0.19 2.34
C ILE A 213 -6.94 0.38 1.45
N GLU A 214 -7.24 1.68 1.60
CA GLU A 214 -8.21 2.40 0.75
C GLU A 214 -7.49 3.49 -0.06
N PRO A 215 -6.76 3.09 -1.13
CA PRO A 215 -5.75 3.95 -1.71
C PRO A 215 -6.37 5.13 -2.48
N SER A 216 -7.67 5.06 -2.82
CA SER A 216 -8.42 6.15 -3.45
C SER A 216 -8.93 7.20 -2.47
N SER A 217 -8.56 7.14 -1.19
CA SER A 217 -8.99 8.11 -0.20
C SER A 217 -8.50 9.53 -0.52
N HIS A 218 -9.38 10.50 -0.28
CA HIS A 218 -9.11 11.92 -0.46
C HIS A 218 -8.70 12.63 0.84
N THR A 219 -8.50 11.89 1.94
CA THR A 219 -8.09 12.49 3.22
C THR A 219 -6.68 12.06 3.60
N LEU A 220 -5.91 13.00 4.17
CA LEU A 220 -4.54 12.73 4.61
C LEU A 220 -4.50 11.66 5.71
N ASN A 221 -5.47 11.68 6.63
CA ASN A 221 -5.51 10.75 7.76
C ASN A 221 -5.70 9.29 7.29
N SER A 222 -6.56 9.05 6.30
CA SER A 222 -6.73 7.73 5.69
C SER A 222 -5.45 7.27 4.98
N LEU A 223 -4.85 8.13 4.14
CA LEU A 223 -3.61 7.79 3.44
C LEU A 223 -2.44 7.53 4.41
N ASN A 224 -2.40 8.23 5.56
CA ASN A 224 -1.44 7.94 6.62
C ASN A 224 -1.68 6.55 7.24
N CYS A 225 -2.93 6.13 7.41
CA CYS A 225 -3.24 4.76 7.84
C CYS A 225 -2.83 3.73 6.77
N ASP A 226 -3.08 4.00 5.49
CA ASP A 226 -2.64 3.14 4.38
C ASP A 226 -1.12 2.98 4.37
N LEU A 227 -0.37 4.06 4.60
CA LEU A 227 1.10 4.02 4.74
C LEU A 227 1.55 3.13 5.91
N LEU A 228 0.89 3.21 7.08
CA LEU A 228 1.19 2.32 8.20
C LEU A 228 1.05 0.85 7.80
N ILE A 229 -0.04 0.51 7.10
CA ILE A 229 -0.30 -0.86 6.65
C ILE A 229 0.72 -1.28 5.58
N LEU A 230 1.12 -0.38 4.67
CA LEU A 230 2.20 -0.66 3.72
C LEU A 230 3.53 -0.93 4.43
N PHE A 231 3.87 -0.18 5.50
CA PHE A 231 5.08 -0.43 6.29
C PHE A 231 5.03 -1.78 7.02
N LEU A 232 3.85 -2.19 7.50
CA LEU A 232 3.62 -3.54 8.01
C LEU A 232 3.87 -4.58 6.92
N ILE A 233 3.29 -4.42 5.74
CA ILE A 233 3.42 -5.36 4.64
C ILE A 233 4.91 -5.52 4.22
N ASN A 234 5.70 -4.45 4.24
CA ASN A 234 7.16 -4.54 4.01
C ASN A 234 7.84 -5.47 5.03
N SER A 235 7.49 -5.34 6.32
CA SER A 235 7.98 -6.24 7.37
C SER A 235 7.60 -7.69 7.10
N GLU A 236 6.37 -7.93 6.64
CA GLU A 236 5.79 -9.26 6.42
C GLU A 236 6.37 -9.93 5.17
N ILE A 237 6.63 -9.16 4.11
CA ILE A 237 7.33 -9.65 2.92
C ILE A 237 8.75 -10.09 3.27
N ARG A 238 9.47 -9.34 4.10
CA ARG A 238 10.80 -9.76 4.57
C ARG A 238 10.73 -11.04 5.39
N ALA A 239 9.78 -11.14 6.31
CA ALA A 239 9.55 -12.36 7.09
C ALA A 239 9.21 -13.55 6.17
N PHE A 240 8.39 -13.32 5.14
CA PHE A 240 8.04 -14.33 4.13
C PHE A 240 9.26 -14.80 3.32
N ILE A 241 10.10 -13.87 2.84
CA ILE A 241 11.34 -14.21 2.13
C ILE A 241 12.27 -15.05 3.02
N GLU A 242 12.40 -14.70 4.30
CA GLU A 242 13.20 -15.48 5.25
C GLU A 242 12.57 -16.86 5.54
N ALA A 243 11.25 -16.95 5.63
CA ALA A 243 10.54 -18.23 5.77
C ALA A 243 10.77 -19.14 4.55
N LEU A 244 10.74 -18.60 3.33
CA LEU A 244 11.06 -19.33 2.10
C LEU A 244 12.47 -19.92 2.13
N LYS A 245 13.46 -19.15 2.59
CA LYS A 245 14.84 -19.61 2.79
C LYS A 245 14.97 -20.64 3.93
N GLY A 246 14.11 -20.53 4.93
CA GLY A 246 14.05 -21.41 6.10
C GLY A 246 13.60 -22.84 5.79
N PHE A 247 12.84 -23.06 4.71
CA PHE A 247 12.45 -24.40 4.29
C PHE A 247 13.63 -25.20 3.73
N ARG A 248 14.27 -26.00 4.61
CA ARG A 248 15.37 -26.92 4.28
C ARG A 248 14.85 -28.35 4.08
N GLY A 249 15.63 -29.17 3.36
CA GLY A 249 15.36 -30.61 3.22
C GLY A 249 14.47 -31.04 2.05
N ILE A 250 13.90 -30.07 1.31
CA ILE A 250 12.99 -30.33 0.18
C ILE A 250 13.69 -31.18 -0.88
N LYS A 251 13.23 -32.43 -1.04
CA LYS A 251 13.75 -33.38 -2.05
C LYS A 251 13.28 -33.03 -3.45
N ASP A 252 12.03 -32.60 -3.57
CA ASP A 252 11.43 -32.22 -4.85
C ASP A 252 12.13 -30.99 -5.43
N ARG A 253 12.69 -31.15 -6.64
CA ARG A 253 13.41 -30.08 -7.32
C ARG A 253 12.47 -28.96 -7.78
N GLY A 254 11.28 -29.30 -8.27
CA GLY A 254 10.30 -28.29 -8.74
C GLY A 254 9.87 -27.36 -7.61
N ILE A 255 9.59 -27.91 -6.42
CA ILE A 255 9.22 -27.11 -5.24
C ILE A 255 10.41 -26.28 -4.74
N ARG A 256 11.63 -26.82 -4.78
CA ARG A 256 12.84 -26.07 -4.41
C ARG A 256 13.09 -24.89 -5.35
N ASP A 257 13.01 -25.11 -6.66
CA ASP A 257 13.24 -24.07 -7.65
C ASP A 257 12.10 -23.03 -7.58
N PHE A 258 10.86 -23.45 -7.31
CA PHE A 258 9.71 -22.57 -7.12
C PHE A 258 9.84 -21.61 -5.92
N LYS A 259 10.27 -22.09 -4.75
CA LYS A 259 10.46 -21.19 -3.58
C LYS A 259 11.57 -20.16 -3.82
N GLU A 260 12.62 -20.54 -4.57
CA GLU A 260 13.73 -19.63 -4.89
C GLU A 260 13.27 -18.56 -5.87
N MET A 261 12.45 -18.96 -6.86
CA MET A 261 11.76 -18.04 -7.77
C MET A 261 10.88 -17.05 -7.00
N LEU A 262 10.02 -17.52 -6.08
CA LEU A 262 9.19 -16.63 -5.26
C LEU A 262 10.03 -15.68 -4.40
N ALA A 263 11.07 -16.18 -3.72
CA ALA A 263 11.93 -15.34 -2.90
C ALA A 263 12.61 -14.23 -3.71
N PHE A 264 13.07 -14.56 -4.93
CA PHE A 264 13.62 -13.58 -5.86
C PHE A 264 12.57 -12.56 -6.32
N GLN A 265 11.39 -13.01 -6.76
CA GLN A 265 10.31 -12.14 -7.23
C GLN A 265 9.87 -11.15 -6.14
N PHE A 266 9.62 -11.64 -4.92
CA PHE A 266 9.28 -10.78 -3.79
C PHE A 266 10.40 -9.80 -3.45
N SER A 267 11.67 -10.22 -3.52
CA SER A 267 12.79 -9.31 -3.24
C SER A 267 12.91 -8.17 -4.25
N VAL A 268 12.54 -8.37 -5.51
CA VAL A 268 12.62 -7.33 -6.56
C VAL A 268 11.42 -6.41 -6.47
N GLU A 269 10.21 -6.96 -6.44
CA GLU A 269 8.98 -6.17 -6.42
C GLU A 269 8.81 -5.42 -5.09
N SER A 270 9.30 -5.95 -3.95
CA SER A 270 9.31 -5.20 -2.69
C SER A 270 10.23 -3.98 -2.76
N LYS A 271 11.43 -4.10 -3.34
CA LYS A 271 12.33 -2.96 -3.52
C LYS A 271 11.69 -1.90 -4.41
N ARG A 272 11.05 -2.33 -5.49
CA ARG A 272 10.31 -1.43 -6.38
C ARG A 272 9.19 -0.69 -5.63
N ALA A 273 8.34 -1.39 -4.87
CA ALA A 273 7.25 -0.76 -4.15
C ALA A 273 7.73 0.15 -3.00
N PHE A 274 8.73 -0.25 -2.23
CA PHE A 274 9.12 0.43 -0.98
C PHE A 274 10.33 1.37 -1.13
N GLU A 275 11.30 1.04 -1.96
CA GLU A 275 12.54 1.83 -2.13
C GLU A 275 12.48 2.81 -3.32
N GLN A 276 11.63 2.54 -4.32
CA GLN A 276 11.42 3.44 -5.47
C GLN A 276 10.09 4.20 -5.34
N GLU A 277 8.97 3.48 -5.30
CA GLU A 277 7.64 4.13 -5.35
C GLU A 277 7.33 4.92 -4.08
N LEU A 278 7.52 4.34 -2.89
CA LEU A 278 7.33 5.06 -1.62
C LEU A 278 8.54 5.91 -1.18
N ARG A 279 9.55 6.06 -2.03
CA ARG A 279 10.73 6.86 -1.69
C ARG A 279 10.34 8.26 -1.27
N ASP A 280 10.79 8.66 -0.08
CA ASP A 280 10.51 9.95 0.53
C ASP A 280 9.00 10.28 0.57
N VAL A 281 8.13 9.28 0.69
CA VAL A 281 6.67 9.48 0.67
C VAL A 281 6.17 10.37 1.83
N THR A 282 6.82 10.27 2.98
CA THR A 282 6.55 11.17 4.13
C THR A 282 6.98 12.61 3.82
N SER A 283 7.89 12.78 2.85
CA SER A 283 8.39 13.99 2.20
C SER A 283 7.37 14.94 1.57
N LEU A 284 6.24 14.38 1.14
CA LEU A 284 5.41 14.99 0.11
C LEU A 284 4.47 16.05 0.68
N GLY A 285 4.49 17.25 0.08
CA GLY A 285 3.55 18.33 0.41
C GLY A 285 2.22 18.26 -0.36
N SER A 286 2.08 17.37 -1.34
CA SER A 286 0.89 17.26 -2.19
C SER A 286 0.13 15.97 -1.90
N LEU A 287 -1.14 16.11 -1.50
CA LEU A 287 -2.03 15.00 -1.22
C LEU A 287 -2.27 14.10 -2.44
N ASN A 288 -2.37 14.68 -3.63
CA ASN A 288 -2.55 13.92 -4.87
C ASN A 288 -1.31 13.07 -5.20
N LYS A 289 -0.11 13.61 -4.98
CA LYS A 289 1.14 12.85 -5.17
C LYS A 289 1.29 11.72 -4.16
N LEU A 290 0.90 11.97 -2.91
CA LEU A 290 0.87 10.94 -1.87
C LEU A 290 -0.09 9.81 -2.26
N ARG A 291 -1.32 10.16 -2.65
CA ARG A 291 -2.34 9.20 -3.09
C ARG A 291 -1.83 8.33 -4.25
N GLY A 292 -1.30 8.95 -5.31
CA GLY A 292 -0.78 8.21 -6.47
C GLY A 292 0.32 7.22 -6.08
N LYS A 293 1.23 7.59 -5.17
CA LYS A 293 2.27 6.69 -4.66
C LYS A 293 1.72 5.53 -3.83
N VAL A 294 0.73 5.80 -2.97
CA VAL A 294 0.03 4.76 -2.21
C VAL A 294 -0.71 3.80 -3.15
N GLU A 295 -1.46 4.31 -4.12
CA GLU A 295 -2.18 3.53 -5.15
C GLU A 295 -1.23 2.65 -5.98
N ASN A 296 -0.08 3.19 -6.38
CA ASN A 296 0.92 2.44 -7.13
C ASN A 296 1.55 1.32 -6.30
N SER A 297 2.03 1.61 -5.10
CA SER A 297 2.64 0.61 -4.23
C SER A 297 1.64 -0.48 -3.81
N PHE A 298 0.40 -0.08 -3.49
CA PHE A 298 -0.70 -1.00 -3.26
C PHE A 298 -0.90 -1.94 -4.46
N GLY A 299 -1.01 -1.38 -5.67
CA GLY A 299 -1.22 -2.17 -6.89
C GLY A 299 -0.08 -3.14 -7.21
N ILE A 300 1.19 -2.72 -7.00
CA ILE A 300 2.36 -3.61 -7.17
C ILE A 300 2.26 -4.80 -6.21
N ILE A 301 1.99 -4.53 -4.93
CA ILE A 301 2.00 -5.55 -3.89
C ILE A 301 0.78 -6.48 -4.00
N GLN A 302 -0.41 -5.94 -4.27
CA GLN A 302 -1.61 -6.74 -4.51
C GLN A 302 -1.39 -7.72 -5.65
N HIS A 303 -0.92 -7.23 -6.80
CA HIS A 303 -0.67 -8.08 -7.95
C HIS A 303 0.39 -9.16 -7.66
N LEU A 304 1.50 -8.79 -7.01
CA LEU A 304 2.56 -9.73 -6.62
C LEU A 304 2.01 -10.88 -5.78
N VAL A 305 1.16 -10.58 -4.79
CA VAL A 305 0.61 -11.59 -3.88
C VAL A 305 -0.43 -12.45 -4.58
N GLU A 306 -1.37 -11.86 -5.33
CA GLU A 306 -2.38 -12.59 -6.09
C GLU A 306 -1.73 -13.54 -7.13
N GLU A 307 -0.77 -13.03 -7.91
CA GLU A 307 0.00 -13.81 -8.87
C GLU A 307 0.72 -14.98 -8.20
N SER A 308 1.35 -14.75 -7.04
CA SER A 308 2.07 -15.79 -6.31
C SER A 308 1.13 -16.88 -5.79
N ILE A 309 -0.09 -16.53 -5.38
CA ILE A 309 -1.13 -17.50 -5.00
C ILE A 309 -1.54 -18.34 -6.21
N VAL A 310 -1.83 -17.70 -7.35
CA VAL A 310 -2.22 -18.38 -8.59
C VAL A 310 -1.10 -19.31 -9.08
N GLN A 311 0.15 -18.85 -9.08
CA GLN A 311 1.30 -19.69 -9.44
C GLN A 311 1.47 -20.88 -8.50
N THR A 312 1.29 -20.68 -7.18
CA THR A 312 1.33 -21.76 -6.19
C THR A 312 0.22 -22.79 -6.45
N ALA A 313 -0.98 -22.34 -6.80
CA ALA A 313 -2.11 -23.21 -7.13
C ALA A 313 -1.85 -24.03 -8.42
N ARG A 314 -1.28 -23.38 -9.46
CA ARG A 314 -0.97 -24.00 -10.75
C ARG A 314 0.05 -25.14 -10.69
N LEU A 315 0.89 -25.18 -9.66
CA LEU A 315 1.79 -26.33 -9.42
C LEU A 315 1.03 -27.66 -9.24
N PHE A 316 -0.21 -27.60 -8.74
CA PHE A 316 -1.02 -28.78 -8.43
C PHE A 316 -2.26 -28.89 -9.32
N SER A 317 -2.73 -27.76 -9.87
CA SER A 317 -3.87 -27.71 -10.78
C SER A 317 -3.55 -26.77 -11.95
N PRO A 318 -2.87 -27.25 -13.02
CA PRO A 318 -2.41 -26.41 -14.13
C PRO A 318 -3.52 -25.64 -14.85
N GLU A 319 -4.74 -26.17 -14.85
CA GLU A 319 -5.90 -25.58 -15.52
C GLU A 319 -6.55 -24.42 -14.74
N ILE A 320 -6.11 -24.16 -13.49
CA ILE A 320 -6.71 -23.09 -12.68
C ILE A 320 -6.37 -21.72 -13.27
N LYS A 321 -7.41 -20.92 -13.49
CA LYS A 321 -7.31 -19.53 -13.91
C LYS A 321 -7.24 -18.65 -12.69
N GLY A 322 -6.59 -17.49 -12.81
CA GLY A 322 -6.57 -16.53 -11.71
C GLY A 322 -7.96 -15.98 -11.40
N GLU A 323 -8.82 -15.88 -12.40
CA GLU A 323 -10.25 -15.52 -12.27
C GLU A 323 -11.04 -16.52 -11.40
N ASP A 324 -10.61 -17.78 -11.33
CA ASP A 324 -11.24 -18.79 -10.46
C ASP A 324 -10.93 -18.53 -8.97
N ILE A 325 -9.90 -17.74 -8.68
CA ILE A 325 -9.44 -17.41 -7.32
C ILE A 325 -9.80 -15.96 -6.96
N PHE A 326 -9.58 -15.02 -7.88
CA PHE A 326 -9.83 -13.59 -7.69
C PHE A 326 -10.66 -13.02 -8.86
N PRO A 327 -11.87 -12.50 -8.61
CA PRO A 327 -12.77 -12.01 -9.67
C PRO A 327 -12.22 -10.88 -10.54
N SER A 328 -11.26 -10.11 -10.04
CA SER A 328 -10.66 -8.96 -10.74
C SER A 328 -9.18 -9.19 -11.08
N TYR A 329 -8.76 -10.44 -11.20
CA TYR A 329 -7.38 -10.80 -11.51
C TYR A 329 -6.97 -10.32 -12.90
N ILE A 330 -5.89 -9.54 -12.98
CA ILE A 330 -5.30 -9.09 -14.24
C ILE A 330 -4.04 -9.91 -14.52
N THR A 331 -3.99 -10.50 -15.69
CA THR A 331 -2.86 -11.33 -16.13
C THR A 331 -1.63 -10.49 -16.48
N ARG A 332 -0.44 -11.09 -16.36
CA ARG A 332 0.81 -10.50 -16.82
C ARG A 332 0.78 -10.09 -18.30
N LEU A 333 0.04 -10.83 -19.13
CA LEU A 333 -0.18 -10.50 -20.53
C LEU A 333 -0.92 -9.16 -20.68
N GLU A 334 -2.04 -8.98 -19.99
CA GLU A 334 -2.83 -7.75 -20.04
C GLU A 334 -2.04 -6.55 -19.51
N GLN A 335 -1.23 -6.75 -18.47
CA GLN A 335 -0.32 -5.72 -17.98
C GLN A 335 0.75 -5.34 -19.00
N SER A 336 1.37 -6.33 -19.64
CA SER A 336 2.37 -6.10 -20.69
C SER A 336 1.76 -5.40 -21.91
N LEU A 337 0.51 -5.72 -22.27
CA LEU A 337 -0.23 -5.02 -23.33
C LEU A 337 -0.51 -3.57 -22.93
N LYS A 338 -1.11 -3.35 -21.75
CA LYS A 338 -1.40 -2.00 -21.23
C LYS A 338 -0.14 -1.13 -21.17
N LEU A 339 0.94 -1.65 -20.60
CA LEU A 339 2.21 -0.94 -20.52
C LEU A 339 2.73 -0.58 -21.92
N ARG A 340 2.72 -1.52 -22.86
CA ARG A 340 3.20 -1.28 -24.22
C ARG A 340 2.38 -0.19 -24.93
N GLU A 341 1.06 -0.26 -24.80
CA GLU A 341 0.12 0.69 -25.39
C GLU A 341 0.27 2.09 -24.79
N ASP A 342 0.33 2.19 -23.45
CA ASP A 342 0.47 3.48 -22.77
C ASP A 342 1.84 4.12 -23.05
N VAL A 343 2.95 3.35 -23.08
CA VAL A 343 4.29 3.87 -23.42
C VAL A 343 4.35 4.31 -24.88
N TYR A 344 3.72 3.56 -25.79
CA TYR A 344 3.64 3.95 -27.19
C TYR A 344 2.76 5.19 -27.41
N THR A 345 1.68 5.32 -26.65
CA THR A 345 0.83 6.53 -26.63
C THR A 345 1.64 7.74 -26.17
N LEU A 346 2.46 7.60 -25.11
CA LEU A 346 3.36 8.67 -24.67
C LEU A 346 4.38 9.05 -25.75
N TYR A 347 4.95 8.07 -26.44
CA TYR A 347 5.85 8.30 -27.57
C TYR A 347 5.15 9.12 -28.66
N LYS A 348 3.89 8.78 -29.00
CA LYS A 348 3.09 9.52 -30.00
C LYS A 348 2.77 10.94 -29.57
N PHE A 349 2.48 11.16 -28.30
CA PHE A 349 2.35 12.50 -27.74
C PHE A 349 3.60 13.37 -27.96
N PHE A 350 4.80 12.81 -27.76
CA PHE A 350 6.04 13.54 -28.00
C PHE A 350 6.39 13.69 -29.48
N GLU A 351 5.98 12.76 -30.34
CA GLU A 351 6.04 12.92 -31.79
C GLU A 351 5.17 14.11 -32.24
N ILE A 352 3.95 14.23 -31.73
CA ILE A 352 3.07 15.38 -31.97
C ILE A 352 3.71 16.67 -31.44
N PHE A 353 4.26 16.66 -30.22
CA PHE A 353 4.94 17.81 -29.64
C PHE A 353 6.06 18.32 -30.55
N GLU A 354 6.95 17.46 -31.03
CA GLU A 354 8.05 17.86 -31.91
C GLU A 354 7.55 18.49 -33.23
N LEU A 355 6.43 18.00 -33.77
CA LEU A 355 5.82 18.56 -34.98
C LEU A 355 5.24 19.96 -34.75
N VAL A 356 4.63 20.20 -33.59
CA VAL A 356 4.01 21.50 -33.25
C VAL A 356 4.97 22.46 -32.53
N ALA A 357 6.18 22.04 -32.20
CA ALA A 357 7.10 22.84 -31.38
C ALA A 357 7.55 24.15 -32.03
N GLY A 358 7.39 24.29 -33.36
CA GLY A 358 7.63 25.53 -34.11
C GLY A 358 6.36 26.35 -34.41
N GLU A 359 5.19 25.88 -33.97
CA GLU A 359 3.90 26.50 -34.25
C GLU A 359 3.53 27.58 -33.23
N LYS A 360 2.37 28.23 -33.46
CA LYS A 360 1.87 29.27 -32.57
C LYS A 360 1.47 28.72 -31.20
N LYS A 361 1.47 29.61 -30.20
CA LYS A 361 1.16 29.33 -28.80
C LYS A 361 -0.21 28.66 -28.62
N GLU A 362 -1.19 29.04 -29.44
CA GLU A 362 -2.56 28.52 -29.44
C GLU A 362 -2.63 27.03 -29.80
N ILE A 363 -1.64 26.49 -30.51
CA ILE A 363 -1.56 25.05 -30.85
C ILE A 363 -0.67 24.32 -29.84
N LEU A 364 0.47 24.91 -29.50
CA LEU A 364 1.51 24.26 -28.70
C LEU A 364 1.13 24.10 -27.22
N LEU A 365 0.51 25.11 -26.59
CA LEU A 365 0.13 25.02 -25.18
C LEU A 365 -0.90 23.92 -24.90
N PRO A 366 -2.01 23.83 -25.66
CA PRO A 366 -2.93 22.69 -25.59
C PRO A 366 -2.24 21.33 -25.64
N VAL A 367 -1.31 21.12 -26.57
CA VAL A 367 -0.57 19.85 -26.68
C VAL A 367 0.25 19.60 -25.41
N ILE A 368 0.94 20.61 -24.86
CA ILE A 368 1.66 20.48 -23.59
C ILE A 368 0.71 20.10 -22.46
N HIS A 369 -0.48 20.71 -22.39
CA HIS A 369 -1.50 20.41 -21.37
C HIS A 369 -2.03 18.98 -21.49
N SER A 370 -2.35 18.51 -22.71
CA SER A 370 -2.74 17.12 -22.98
C SER A 370 -1.64 16.13 -22.59
N ILE A 371 -0.37 16.45 -22.87
CA ILE A 371 0.78 15.63 -22.46
C ILE A 371 0.85 15.56 -20.93
N LYS A 372 0.77 16.70 -20.23
CA LYS A 372 0.80 16.72 -18.77
C LYS A 372 -0.36 15.92 -18.17
N ALA A 373 -1.57 16.04 -18.72
CA ALA A 373 -2.72 15.27 -18.30
C ALA A 373 -2.53 13.76 -18.52
N PHE A 374 -2.01 13.37 -19.68
CA PHE A 374 -1.69 11.96 -19.96
C PHE A 374 -0.56 11.45 -19.05
N MET A 375 0.45 12.26 -18.75
CA MET A 375 1.51 11.91 -17.81
C MET A 375 0.96 11.70 -16.39
N GLN A 376 0.00 12.49 -15.93
CA GLN A 376 -0.66 12.27 -14.63
C GLN A 376 -1.46 10.96 -14.62
N TYR A 377 -2.17 10.64 -15.70
CA TYR A 377 -2.82 9.34 -15.88
C TYR A 377 -1.78 8.21 -15.85
N PHE A 378 -0.69 8.35 -16.59
CA PHE A 378 0.38 7.36 -16.67
C PHE A 378 1.06 7.14 -15.31
N GLU A 379 1.32 8.20 -14.53
CA GLU A 379 1.79 8.13 -13.14
C GLU A 379 0.84 7.35 -12.24
N SER A 380 -0.47 7.50 -12.44
CA SER A 380 -1.48 6.89 -11.56
C SER A 380 -1.76 5.42 -11.88
N PHE A 381 -1.66 5.02 -13.16
CA PHE A 381 -2.13 3.70 -13.60
C PHE A 381 -1.06 2.81 -14.23
N THR A 382 0.02 3.40 -14.73
CA THR A 382 0.99 2.72 -15.60
C THR A 382 2.40 2.67 -15.00
N PHE A 383 2.77 3.59 -14.11
CA PHE A 383 4.06 3.56 -13.40
C PHE A 383 4.30 2.23 -12.67
N ARG A 384 3.25 1.69 -12.03
CA ARG A 384 3.24 0.37 -11.40
C ARG A 384 3.47 -0.81 -12.34
N LEU A 385 3.55 -0.60 -13.65
CA LEU A 385 3.88 -1.62 -14.65
C LEU A 385 5.30 -1.48 -15.24
N LEU A 386 5.98 -0.35 -15.02
CA LEU A 386 7.36 -0.11 -15.49
C LEU A 386 8.37 -1.12 -14.93
N ARG A 387 9.45 -1.38 -15.66
CA ARG A 387 10.56 -2.18 -15.09
C ARG A 387 11.31 -1.33 -14.06
N HIS A 388 11.94 -2.02 -13.11
CA HIS A 388 12.80 -1.39 -12.10
C HIS A 388 13.86 -0.47 -12.73
N ASP A 389 14.46 -0.87 -13.85
CA ASP A 389 15.53 -0.14 -14.52
C ASP A 389 15.03 1.05 -15.36
N ASP A 390 13.76 1.05 -15.75
CA ASP A 390 13.17 2.15 -16.54
C ASP A 390 12.61 3.26 -15.61
N TYR A 391 12.33 2.92 -14.34
CA TYR A 391 11.58 3.78 -13.41
C TYR A 391 12.23 5.15 -13.18
N GLU A 392 13.53 5.19 -12.91
CA GLU A 392 14.25 6.42 -12.55
C GLU A 392 14.24 7.44 -13.69
N GLU A 393 14.42 6.99 -14.92
CA GLU A 393 14.40 7.81 -16.12
C GLU A 393 13.00 8.39 -16.37
N PHE A 394 11.94 7.58 -16.23
CA PHE A 394 10.56 8.07 -16.26
C PHE A 394 10.31 9.10 -15.15
N TYR A 395 10.65 8.78 -13.90
CA TYR A 395 10.40 9.63 -12.74
C TYR A 395 11.11 10.99 -12.86
N LYS A 396 12.38 11.01 -13.26
CA LYS A 396 13.14 12.26 -13.44
C LYS A 396 12.52 13.13 -14.52
N PHE A 397 12.24 12.56 -15.69
CA PHE A 397 11.65 13.29 -16.79
C PHE A 397 10.25 13.83 -16.45
N PHE A 398 9.40 13.01 -15.82
CA PHE A 398 8.06 13.42 -15.43
C PHE A 398 8.07 14.58 -14.44
N ASN A 399 8.93 14.55 -13.42
CA ASN A 399 9.04 15.66 -12.49
C ASN A 399 9.52 16.95 -13.16
N GLU A 400 10.48 16.87 -14.09
CA GLU A 400 10.98 18.04 -14.83
C GLU A 400 9.90 18.63 -15.77
N PHE A 401 9.26 17.78 -16.56
CA PHE A 401 8.25 18.20 -17.53
C PHE A 401 6.97 18.71 -16.85
N LEU A 402 6.51 18.07 -15.77
CA LEU A 402 5.32 18.52 -15.03
C LEU A 402 5.56 19.83 -14.26
N ALA A 403 6.81 20.12 -13.84
CA ALA A 403 7.18 21.37 -13.18
C ALA A 403 7.28 22.57 -14.14
N THR A 404 7.28 22.31 -15.44
CA THR A 404 7.40 23.31 -16.50
C THR A 404 6.15 24.21 -16.53
N LYS A 405 6.32 25.54 -16.53
CA LYS A 405 5.22 26.52 -16.49
C LYS A 405 4.77 26.95 -17.90
N ASP A 406 3.61 27.59 -18.03
CA ASP A 406 3.08 27.99 -19.35
C ASP A 406 3.83 29.17 -20.01
N ASP A 407 4.75 29.81 -19.27
CA ASP A 407 5.61 30.91 -19.73
C ASP A 407 6.86 30.44 -20.50
N ILE A 408 7.10 29.12 -20.61
CA ILE A 408 8.33 28.58 -21.23
C ILE A 408 8.55 29.03 -22.67
N LEU A 409 7.48 29.40 -23.37
CA LEU A 409 7.50 29.80 -24.78
C LEU A 409 8.23 31.13 -25.02
N THR A 410 8.60 31.84 -23.96
CA THR A 410 9.24 33.17 -24.03
C THR A 410 10.72 33.17 -23.64
N ASP A 411 11.26 32.04 -23.18
CA ASP A 411 12.59 31.95 -22.58
C ASP A 411 13.46 30.86 -23.24
N GLY A 412 14.78 30.92 -23.03
CA GLY A 412 15.75 29.92 -23.49
C GLY A 412 15.51 28.51 -22.92
N SER A 413 14.59 28.38 -21.97
CA SER A 413 14.10 27.14 -21.38
C SER A 413 13.36 26.25 -22.38
N PHE A 414 12.68 26.80 -23.40
CA PHE A 414 11.97 25.99 -24.39
C PHE A 414 12.88 25.03 -25.16
N LYS A 415 14.06 25.50 -25.57
CA LYS A 415 15.06 24.65 -26.25
C LYS A 415 15.56 23.51 -25.38
N ARG A 416 15.65 23.73 -24.05
CA ARG A 416 16.01 22.66 -23.10
C ARG A 416 14.90 21.62 -23.01
N VAL A 417 13.64 22.07 -22.91
CA VAL A 417 12.47 21.17 -22.91
C VAL A 417 12.41 20.37 -24.22
N GLN A 418 12.61 20.99 -25.38
CA GLN A 418 12.67 20.29 -26.67
C GLN A 418 13.78 19.22 -26.70
N ALA A 419 15.00 19.55 -26.24
CA ALA A 419 16.10 18.59 -26.18
C ALA A 419 15.83 17.43 -25.22
N ALA A 420 15.21 17.72 -24.08
CA ALA A 420 14.79 16.71 -23.10
C ALA A 420 13.70 15.79 -23.69
N VAL A 421 12.67 16.36 -24.31
CA VAL A 421 11.60 15.61 -25.00
C VAL A 421 12.17 14.71 -26.08
N HIS A 422 13.08 15.22 -26.92
CA HIS A 422 13.70 14.43 -27.98
C HIS A 422 14.47 13.22 -27.42
N SER A 423 15.28 13.46 -26.39
CA SER A 423 16.07 12.41 -25.73
C SER A 423 15.17 11.37 -25.06
N PHE A 424 14.09 11.82 -24.40
CA PHE A 424 13.13 10.94 -23.76
C PHE A 424 12.30 10.15 -24.78
N LYS A 425 11.95 10.74 -25.94
CA LYS A 425 11.27 10.04 -27.04
C LYS A 425 12.09 8.85 -27.55
N ILE A 426 13.41 9.02 -27.75
CA ILE A 426 14.32 7.93 -28.15
C ILE A 426 14.35 6.83 -27.08
N PHE A 427 14.37 7.22 -25.80
CA PHE A 427 14.28 6.29 -24.69
C PHE A 427 12.95 5.52 -24.68
N LEU A 428 11.82 6.17 -24.94
CA LEU A 428 10.50 5.53 -25.05
C LEU A 428 10.45 4.53 -26.20
N GLU A 429 11.00 4.88 -27.38
CA GLU A 429 11.08 3.98 -28.53
C GLU A 429 11.84 2.69 -28.16
N THR A 430 12.98 2.85 -27.49
CA THR A 430 13.77 1.73 -26.99
C THR A 430 12.98 0.90 -25.96
N THR A 431 12.26 1.57 -25.07
CA THR A 431 11.43 0.94 -24.04
C THR A 431 10.30 0.11 -24.65
N VAL A 432 9.56 0.65 -25.63
CA VAL A 432 8.51 -0.09 -26.37
C VAL A 432 9.09 -1.33 -27.04
N ARG A 433 10.26 -1.21 -27.65
CA ARG A 433 10.92 -2.33 -28.33
C ARG A 433 11.33 -3.43 -27.35
N LEU A 434 11.84 -3.06 -26.17
CA LEU A 434 12.18 -4.02 -25.11
C LEU A 434 10.93 -4.66 -24.49
N ILE A 435 9.85 -3.91 -24.27
CA ILE A 435 8.58 -4.49 -23.80
C ILE A 435 8.04 -5.49 -24.83
N SER A 436 8.11 -5.16 -26.12
CA SER A 436 7.64 -6.02 -27.21
C SER A 436 8.40 -7.35 -27.33
N GLN A 437 9.58 -7.47 -26.72
CA GLN A 437 10.35 -8.72 -26.66
C GLN A 437 9.93 -9.65 -25.50
N ARG A 438 9.00 -9.23 -24.63
CA ARG A 438 8.46 -10.09 -23.57
C ARG A 438 7.83 -11.33 -24.17
N ALA A 439 8.09 -12.49 -23.57
CA ALA A 439 7.65 -13.79 -24.08
C ALA A 439 6.13 -13.87 -24.26
N GLU A 440 5.37 -13.26 -23.34
CA GLU A 440 3.91 -13.20 -23.38
C GLU A 440 3.35 -12.34 -24.53
N LEU A 441 4.13 -11.43 -25.11
CA LEU A 441 3.69 -10.55 -26.22
C LEU A 441 4.05 -11.10 -27.60
N HIS A 442 4.65 -12.30 -27.68
CA HIS A 442 5.06 -12.88 -28.95
C HIS A 442 3.84 -13.10 -29.87
N GLY A 443 3.91 -12.57 -31.10
CA GLY A 443 2.82 -12.65 -32.08
C GLY A 443 1.65 -11.70 -31.84
N LYS A 444 1.75 -10.75 -30.89
CA LYS A 444 0.73 -9.73 -30.65
C LYS A 444 1.21 -8.34 -31.04
N GLU A 445 0.54 -7.74 -32.02
CA GLU A 445 0.83 -6.37 -32.47
C GLU A 445 0.28 -5.31 -31.50
N ILE A 446 0.70 -4.06 -31.65
CA ILE A 446 0.17 -2.92 -30.89
C ILE A 446 -1.24 -2.63 -31.40
N ASP A 447 -2.19 -2.51 -30.49
CA ASP A 447 -3.56 -2.10 -30.82
C ASP A 447 -3.58 -0.60 -31.13
N MET A 448 -3.47 -0.27 -32.42
CA MET A 448 -3.44 1.11 -32.90
C MET A 448 -4.79 1.82 -32.73
N GLU A 449 -5.91 1.10 -32.75
CA GLU A 449 -7.24 1.69 -32.52
C GLU A 449 -7.34 2.22 -31.09
N LYS A 450 -6.87 1.43 -30.12
CA LYS A 450 -6.84 1.83 -28.72
C LYS A 450 -5.89 2.99 -28.46
N VAL A 451 -4.68 2.98 -29.03
CA VAL A 451 -3.73 4.09 -28.94
C VAL A 451 -4.35 5.38 -29.48
N ASN A 452 -4.95 5.33 -30.67
CA ASN A 452 -5.58 6.49 -31.29
C ASN A 452 -6.77 6.98 -30.46
N SER A 453 -7.59 6.07 -29.92
CA SER A 453 -8.70 6.43 -29.03
C SER A 453 -8.23 7.21 -27.80
N VAL A 454 -7.14 6.79 -27.16
CA VAL A 454 -6.57 7.49 -26.01
C VAL A 454 -5.97 8.84 -26.42
N LEU A 455 -5.21 8.90 -27.53
CA LEU A 455 -4.70 10.17 -28.05
C LEU A 455 -5.85 11.16 -28.28
N HIS A 456 -6.92 10.73 -28.94
CA HIS A 456 -8.10 11.55 -29.18
C HIS A 456 -8.76 12.01 -27.88
N GLN A 457 -8.93 11.12 -26.90
CA GLN A 457 -9.53 11.47 -25.61
C GLN A 457 -8.83 12.69 -24.98
N PHE A 458 -7.51 12.68 -24.89
CA PHE A 458 -6.73 13.75 -24.25
C PHE A 458 -6.50 14.98 -25.14
N LEU A 459 -6.57 14.84 -26.48
CA LEU A 459 -6.45 15.97 -27.43
C LEU A 459 -7.81 16.64 -27.74
N SER A 460 -8.94 15.96 -27.48
CA SER A 460 -10.29 16.41 -27.84
C SER A 460 -10.80 17.63 -27.09
N GLU A 461 -10.12 18.03 -26.02
CA GLU A 461 -10.42 19.26 -25.29
C GLU A 461 -10.08 20.52 -26.11
N HIS A 462 -9.42 20.38 -27.27
CA HIS A 462 -8.92 21.51 -28.07
C HIS A 462 -9.22 21.34 -29.57
N SER A 463 -10.34 21.93 -30.03
CA SER A 463 -10.79 21.87 -31.44
C SER A 463 -9.77 22.40 -32.45
N GLU A 464 -8.99 23.41 -32.08
CA GLU A 464 -7.96 24.04 -32.92
C GLU A 464 -6.78 23.09 -33.19
N VAL A 465 -6.42 22.25 -32.21
CA VAL A 465 -5.36 21.24 -32.34
C VAL A 465 -5.84 20.10 -33.23
N GLN A 466 -7.09 19.65 -33.06
CA GLN A 466 -7.66 18.61 -33.91
C GLN A 466 -7.70 19.04 -35.39
N GLU A 467 -8.18 20.24 -35.67
CA GLU A 467 -8.23 20.75 -37.04
C GLU A 467 -6.83 20.84 -37.68
N TYR A 468 -5.83 21.26 -36.90
CA TYR A 468 -4.43 21.31 -37.35
C TYR A 468 -3.87 19.90 -37.63
N LEU A 469 -4.05 18.96 -36.71
CA LEU A 469 -3.52 17.59 -36.83
C LEU A 469 -4.21 16.79 -37.94
N SER A 470 -5.53 16.94 -38.12
CA SER A 470 -6.26 16.32 -39.23
C SER A 470 -5.83 16.88 -40.59
N LYS A 471 -5.60 18.20 -40.71
CA LYS A 471 -5.06 18.81 -41.95
C LYS A 471 -3.66 18.31 -42.30
N LYS A 472 -2.89 17.85 -41.31
CA LYS A 472 -1.55 17.29 -41.49
C LYS A 472 -1.54 15.78 -41.68
N GLY A 473 -2.70 15.11 -41.63
CA GLY A 473 -2.81 13.65 -41.73
C GLY A 473 -2.21 12.90 -40.54
N ILE A 474 -2.15 13.53 -39.36
CA ILE A 474 -1.54 12.98 -38.14
C ILE A 474 -2.60 12.26 -37.26
N LEU A 475 -3.84 12.72 -37.32
CA LEU A 475 -5.01 12.04 -36.76
C LEU A 475 -5.89 11.62 -37.95
N GLU A 476 -6.19 10.32 -38.07
CA GLU A 476 -7.14 9.78 -39.05
C GLU A 476 -8.59 10.06 -38.65
#